data_AF-A0A0D8Y1L4-F1
#
_entry.id   AF-A0A0D8Y1L4-F1
#
_cell.length_a   1.000
_cell.length_b   1.000
_cell.length_c   1.000
_cell.angle_alpha   90.00
_cell.angle_beta   90.00
_cell.angle_gamma   90.00
#
_symmetry.space_group_name_H-M   'P 1'
#
loop_
_entity.id
_entity.type
_entity.pdbx_description
1 polymer ?
#
loop_
_entity_poly.entity_id
_entity_poly.type
_entity_poly.pdbx_seq_one_letter_code
_entity_poly.pdbx_strand_id
1 'polypeptide(L)'
;MKVTRLSTISRDQRFFFEKFDPSNPPILRSGRLSNLELLIIIVFSWRVMFLPETPCSHEYCYLGLPLHTTDGQWFVHGLTLPPNLAEVDSYLYKRQRARFDNLVKTGKYRVNTTVIVDTDRAKNIEIESTAEMIWPRLLTRNSVHFPLTALGNFTIVNLTLANPTSAPIVVQVIPLVIYPDAEAVVEFFREHLITPLTSEVEMNETLMFSLRDTELFTLKPDSPVPRLREELEAAISQTVPR
;
A
#
# COMPACT_ATOMS: atom_id res chain seq x y z
N MET A 1 9.90 -17.34 -30.33
CA MET A 1 8.87 -16.71 -31.18
C MET A 1 8.84 -15.24 -30.82
N LYS A 2 8.90 -14.34 -31.80
CA LYS A 2 8.87 -12.88 -31.57
C LYS A 2 7.42 -12.43 -31.50
N VAL A 3 7.03 -11.71 -30.47
CA VAL A 3 5.66 -11.21 -30.33
C VAL A 3 5.45 -9.98 -31.20
N THR A 4 4.29 -9.90 -31.85
CA THR A 4 3.90 -8.86 -32.81
C THR A 4 2.72 -8.04 -32.32
N ARG A 5 1.80 -8.62 -31.54
CA ARG A 5 0.63 -7.93 -30.99
C ARG A 5 0.20 -8.54 -29.67
N LEU A 6 -0.30 -7.68 -28.80
CA LEU A 6 -1.03 -8.04 -27.58
C LEU A 6 -2.40 -7.39 -27.58
N SER A 7 -3.39 -8.13 -27.12
CA SER A 7 -4.73 -7.61 -26.84
C SER A 7 -5.39 -8.44 -25.75
N THR A 8 -6.29 -7.84 -24.97
CA THR A 8 -7.18 -8.59 -24.07
C THR A 8 -8.48 -8.95 -24.78
N ILE A 9 -9.09 -10.09 -24.43
CA ILE A 9 -10.48 -10.41 -24.81
C ILE A 9 -11.46 -9.53 -24.04
N SER A 10 -11.17 -9.30 -22.75
CA SER A 10 -11.91 -8.35 -21.93
C SER A 10 -11.54 -6.91 -22.33
N ARG A 11 -12.53 -6.08 -22.69
CA ARG A 11 -12.34 -4.63 -22.92
C ARG A 11 -12.20 -3.83 -21.62
N ASP A 12 -11.79 -4.49 -20.54
CA ASP A 12 -11.60 -3.85 -19.24
C ASP A 12 -10.40 -2.89 -19.33
N GLN A 13 -10.70 -1.60 -19.14
CA GLN A 13 -9.72 -0.52 -19.23
C GLN A 13 -8.67 -0.57 -18.12
N ARG A 14 -8.80 -1.44 -17.12
CA ARG A 14 -7.82 -1.62 -16.03
C ARG A 14 -6.58 -2.39 -16.45
N PHE A 15 -6.63 -3.15 -17.55
CA PHE A 15 -5.48 -3.89 -18.05
C PHE A 15 -4.72 -3.05 -19.08
N PHE A 16 -3.45 -2.79 -18.78
CA PHE A 16 -2.56 -2.05 -19.66
C PHE A 16 -1.35 -2.88 -20.05
N PHE A 17 -0.91 -2.65 -21.27
CA PHE A 17 0.29 -3.24 -21.83
C PHE A 17 1.32 -2.14 -22.04
N GLU A 18 2.52 -2.34 -21.51
CA GLU A 18 3.66 -1.52 -21.87
C GLU A 18 3.94 -1.67 -23.37
N LYS A 19 4.09 -0.56 -24.10
CA LYS A 19 4.38 -0.60 -25.54
C LYS A 19 5.77 -1.20 -25.75
N PHE A 20 5.87 -2.19 -26.65
CA PHE A 20 7.15 -2.80 -26.99
C PHE A 20 7.94 -1.90 -27.94
N ASP A 21 9.26 -1.85 -27.75
CA ASP A 21 10.18 -1.28 -28.72
C ASP A 21 10.25 -2.21 -29.95
N PRO A 22 9.85 -1.76 -31.15
CA PRO A 22 9.89 -2.58 -32.35
C PRO A 22 11.32 -3.01 -32.76
N SER A 23 12.36 -2.34 -32.26
CA SER A 23 13.76 -2.68 -32.53
C SER A 23 14.26 -3.89 -31.74
N ASN A 24 13.65 -4.18 -30.59
CA ASN A 24 13.98 -5.35 -29.76
C ASN A 24 12.71 -6.11 -29.36
N PRO A 25 12.06 -6.81 -30.32
CA PRO A 25 10.81 -7.49 -30.05
C PRO A 25 11.06 -8.67 -29.11
N PRO A 26 10.30 -8.75 -28.02
CA PRO A 26 10.50 -9.78 -27.01
C PRO A 26 10.19 -11.21 -27.51
N ILE A 27 10.90 -12.18 -26.93
CA ILE A 27 10.98 -13.57 -27.43
C ILE A 27 10.33 -14.56 -26.46
N LEU A 28 9.27 -15.24 -26.89
CA LEU A 28 8.70 -16.39 -26.18
C LEU A 28 9.59 -17.64 -26.37
N ARG A 29 9.95 -18.28 -25.24
CA ARG A 29 10.68 -19.55 -25.17
C ARG A 29 9.79 -20.61 -24.52
N SER A 30 9.62 -21.76 -25.17
CA SER A 30 8.90 -22.92 -24.60
C SER A 30 9.86 -23.75 -23.74
N GLY A 31 9.43 -24.20 -22.55
CA GLY A 31 10.10 -25.31 -21.85
C GLY A 31 10.77 -25.05 -20.49
N ARG A 32 10.45 -24.00 -19.73
CA ARG A 32 10.85 -23.90 -18.31
C ARG A 32 9.62 -23.84 -17.40
N LEU A 33 8.93 -24.97 -17.30
CA LEU A 33 7.99 -25.26 -16.22
C LEU A 33 8.81 -25.77 -15.02
N SER A 34 9.17 -24.89 -14.10
CA SER A 34 9.69 -25.28 -12.79
C SER A 34 8.64 -24.94 -11.73
N ASN A 35 8.17 -25.98 -11.02
CA ASN A 35 7.29 -25.94 -9.85
C ASN A 35 7.30 -24.61 -9.11
N LEU A 36 6.29 -23.77 -9.33
CA LEU A 36 5.86 -22.66 -8.45
C LEU A 36 4.69 -21.96 -9.16
N GLU A 37 3.48 -22.18 -8.64
CA GLU A 37 2.29 -21.32 -8.85
C GLU A 37 2.54 -19.84 -8.47
N LEU A 38 3.75 -19.50 -8.02
CA LEU A 38 4.22 -18.16 -7.69
C LEU A 38 5.11 -17.51 -8.77
N LEU A 39 5.32 -18.19 -9.92
CA LEU A 39 6.30 -17.78 -10.93
C LEU A 39 5.70 -17.63 -12.34
N ILE A 40 4.45 -17.20 -12.48
CA ILE A 40 3.83 -16.93 -13.79
C ILE A 40 4.04 -15.46 -14.27
N ILE A 41 4.64 -14.58 -13.45
CA ILE A 41 4.95 -13.19 -13.86
C ILE A 41 6.44 -12.97 -14.17
N ILE A 42 7.33 -13.92 -13.82
CA ILE A 42 8.78 -13.72 -13.98
C ILE A 42 9.32 -14.51 -15.19
N VAL A 43 8.84 -14.18 -16.39
CA VAL A 43 9.63 -14.37 -17.61
C VAL A 43 9.98 -13.00 -18.16
N PHE A 44 11.05 -12.47 -17.58
CA PHE A 44 11.94 -11.40 -18.04
C PHE A 44 11.44 -10.57 -19.23
N SER A 45 10.97 -9.36 -18.89
CA SER A 45 10.73 -8.19 -19.74
C SER A 45 9.33 -7.96 -20.32
N TRP A 46 8.27 -8.36 -19.60
CA TRP A 46 6.89 -8.01 -19.93
C TRP A 46 6.08 -7.68 -18.68
N ARG A 47 5.51 -6.48 -18.61
CA ARG A 47 4.63 -6.07 -17.50
C ARG A 47 3.21 -5.89 -18.02
N VAL A 48 2.41 -6.95 -17.94
CA VAL A 48 0.95 -6.79 -17.92
C VAL A 48 0.64 -6.10 -16.60
N MET A 49 0.12 -4.87 -16.67
CA MET A 49 -0.17 -4.07 -15.49
C MET A 49 -1.68 -3.98 -15.30
N PHE A 50 -2.12 -4.20 -14.06
CA PHE A 50 -3.49 -3.99 -13.64
C PHE A 50 -3.55 -2.72 -12.80
N LEU A 51 -4.28 -1.73 -13.29
CA LEU A 51 -4.52 -0.44 -12.64
C LEU A 51 -5.96 -0.41 -12.13
N PRO A 52 -6.20 -0.64 -10.83
CA PRO A 52 -7.56 -0.65 -10.28
C PRO A 52 -8.24 0.73 -10.34
N GLU A 53 -7.47 1.80 -10.56
CA GLU A 53 -7.93 3.19 -10.51
C GLU A 53 -8.73 3.64 -11.76
N THR A 54 -8.71 2.90 -12.86
CA THR A 54 -9.29 3.34 -14.15
C THR A 54 -10.45 2.47 -14.66
N PRO A 55 -11.66 3.01 -14.90
CA PRO A 55 -12.19 4.28 -14.41
C PRO A 55 -12.83 4.02 -13.04
N CYS A 56 -12.24 4.54 -11.97
CA CYS A 56 -12.87 4.51 -10.65
C CYS A 56 -14.13 5.38 -10.65
N SER A 57 -15.24 4.82 -11.13
CA SER A 57 -16.56 5.19 -10.65
C SER A 57 -16.57 4.84 -9.16
N HIS A 58 -16.97 5.81 -8.33
CA HIS A 58 -16.80 5.86 -6.87
C HIS A 58 -17.14 4.57 -6.07
N GLU A 59 -17.84 3.59 -6.66
CA GLU A 59 -18.23 2.34 -6.02
C GLU A 59 -17.10 1.30 -5.87
N TYR A 60 -16.05 1.33 -6.70
CA TYR A 60 -14.96 0.32 -6.67
C TYR A 60 -13.65 0.82 -6.06
N CYS A 61 -13.55 2.13 -5.77
CA CYS A 61 -12.36 2.71 -5.17
C CYS A 61 -12.38 2.53 -3.65
N TYR A 62 -11.82 1.41 -3.18
CA TYR A 62 -11.63 1.16 -1.74
C TYR A 62 -10.34 1.78 -1.19
N LEU A 63 -9.51 2.36 -2.07
CA LEU A 63 -8.22 2.95 -1.75
C LEU A 63 -8.25 4.48 -1.93
N GLY A 64 -7.55 5.18 -1.05
CA GLY A 64 -7.39 6.64 -1.13
C GLY A 64 -8.55 7.44 -0.54
N LEU A 65 -8.19 8.64 -0.09
CA LEU A 65 -9.10 9.64 0.47
C LEU A 65 -8.88 10.93 -0.33
N PRO A 66 -9.68 11.21 -1.36
CA PRO A 66 -9.47 12.40 -2.18
C PRO A 66 -9.64 13.65 -1.31
N LEU A 67 -8.66 14.56 -1.34
CA LEU A 67 -8.61 15.74 -0.44
C LEU A 67 -9.81 16.68 -0.59
N HIS A 68 -10.47 16.69 -1.76
CA HIS A 68 -11.67 17.49 -2.02
C HIS A 68 -12.95 16.89 -1.40
N THR A 69 -12.90 15.67 -0.89
CA THR A 69 -14.05 15.00 -0.26
C THR A 69 -14.08 15.26 1.24
N THR A 70 -15.25 15.04 1.86
CA THR A 70 -15.41 15.13 3.33
C THR A 70 -14.42 14.24 4.06
N ASP A 71 -14.13 13.04 3.55
CA ASP A 71 -13.21 12.10 4.18
C ASP A 71 -11.76 12.57 4.07
N GLY A 72 -11.41 13.18 2.94
CA GLY A 72 -10.11 13.81 2.74
C GLY A 72 -9.90 14.96 3.72
N GLN A 73 -10.93 15.77 3.98
CA GLN A 73 -10.87 16.83 4.98
C GLN A 73 -10.73 16.28 6.40
N TRP A 74 -11.44 15.20 6.74
CA TRP A 74 -11.26 14.50 8.02
C TRP A 74 -9.85 13.93 8.19
N PHE A 75 -9.27 13.36 7.12
CA PHE A 75 -7.89 12.88 7.13
C PHE A 75 -6.91 14.04 7.38
N VAL A 76 -7.05 15.16 6.67
CA VAL A 76 -6.21 16.35 6.85
C VAL A 76 -6.35 16.92 8.26
N HIS A 77 -7.56 16.98 8.81
CA HIS A 77 -7.81 17.37 10.20
C HIS A 77 -7.13 16.40 11.19
N GLY A 78 -7.11 15.10 10.90
CA GLY A 78 -6.42 14.11 11.72
C GLY A 78 -4.90 14.33 11.81
N LEU A 79 -4.28 14.87 10.75
CA LEU A 79 -2.84 15.14 10.73
C LEU A 79 -2.38 16.11 11.83
N THR A 80 -3.26 16.97 12.36
CA THR A 80 -2.92 17.90 13.47
C THR A 80 -3.11 17.33 14.86
N LEU A 81 -3.38 16.03 15.00
CA LEU A 81 -3.58 15.35 16.28
C LEU A 81 -4.66 16.01 17.18
N PRO A 82 -5.89 16.21 16.66
CA PRO A 82 -6.99 16.77 17.43
C PRO A 82 -7.43 15.81 18.56
N PRO A 83 -8.11 16.30 19.60
CA PRO A 83 -8.55 15.45 20.72
C PRO A 83 -9.51 14.32 20.32
N ASN A 84 -10.25 14.48 19.21
CA ASN A 84 -11.16 13.45 18.68
C ASN A 84 -10.51 12.56 17.61
N LEU A 85 -9.17 12.49 17.54
CA LEU A 85 -8.47 11.73 16.51
C LEU A 85 -8.87 10.25 16.48
N ALA A 86 -9.00 9.61 17.64
CA ALA A 86 -9.46 8.22 17.76
C ALA A 86 -10.77 7.93 17.02
N GLU A 87 -11.75 8.82 17.14
CA GLU A 87 -13.05 8.70 16.48
C GLU A 87 -12.92 8.90 14.96
N VAL A 88 -12.13 9.88 14.54
CA VAL A 88 -11.88 10.19 13.13
C VAL A 88 -11.20 9.01 12.42
N ASP A 89 -10.13 8.47 13.00
CA ASP A 89 -9.39 7.34 12.43
C ASP A 89 -10.26 6.07 12.37
N SER A 90 -11.02 5.80 13.43
CA SER A 90 -11.96 4.69 13.47
C SER A 90 -13.05 4.83 12.40
N TYR A 91 -13.58 6.04 12.18
CA TYR A 91 -14.56 6.33 11.14
C TYR A 91 -14.00 6.08 9.74
N LEU A 92 -12.83 6.67 9.43
CA LEU A 92 -12.18 6.54 8.13
C LEU A 92 -11.82 5.08 7.84
N TYR A 93 -11.27 4.37 8.82
CA TYR A 93 -10.95 2.95 8.70
C TYR A 93 -12.20 2.10 8.43
N LYS A 94 -13.25 2.22 9.25
CA LYS A 94 -14.50 1.46 9.06
C LYS A 94 -15.09 1.66 7.67
N ARG A 95 -15.09 2.90 7.19
CA ARG A 95 -15.62 3.26 5.88
C ARG A 95 -14.84 2.60 4.74
N GLN A 96 -13.52 2.68 4.75
CA GLN A 96 -12.68 2.05 3.72
C GLN A 96 -12.71 0.52 3.82
N ARG A 97 -12.72 -0.02 5.04
CA ARG A 97 -12.81 -1.46 5.26
C ARG A 97 -14.14 -2.02 4.76
N ALA A 98 -15.26 -1.35 5.03
CA ALA A 98 -16.57 -1.76 4.53
C ALA A 98 -16.62 -1.77 2.99
N ARG A 99 -15.98 -0.80 2.31
CA ARG A 99 -15.86 -0.80 0.84
C ARG A 99 -15.13 -2.03 0.34
N PHE A 100 -13.99 -2.37 0.94
CA PHE A 100 -13.23 -3.57 0.60
C PHE A 100 -14.02 -4.86 0.90
N ASP A 101 -14.67 -4.97 2.05
CA ASP A 101 -15.44 -6.16 2.40
C ASP A 101 -16.65 -6.33 1.46
N ASN A 102 -17.29 -5.23 1.02
CA ASN A 102 -18.35 -5.28 0.01
C ASN A 102 -17.81 -5.72 -1.37
N LEU A 103 -16.60 -5.29 -1.75
CA LEU A 103 -15.91 -5.74 -2.96
C LEU A 103 -15.62 -7.25 -2.92
N VAL A 104 -15.21 -7.76 -1.76
CA VAL A 104 -14.97 -9.19 -1.53
C VAL A 104 -16.28 -9.98 -1.57
N LYS A 105 -17.32 -9.51 -0.87
CA LYS A 105 -18.66 -10.14 -0.84
C LYS A 105 -19.31 -10.23 -2.22
N THR A 106 -19.11 -9.22 -3.06
CA THR A 106 -19.64 -9.20 -4.43
C THR A 106 -18.81 -10.03 -5.41
N GLY A 107 -17.68 -10.61 -4.98
CA GLY A 107 -16.78 -11.39 -5.83
C GLY A 107 -15.98 -10.54 -6.83
N LYS A 108 -16.13 -9.21 -6.81
CA LYS A 108 -15.50 -8.28 -7.76
C LYS A 108 -14.03 -7.98 -7.44
N TYR A 109 -13.53 -8.47 -6.31
CA TYR A 109 -12.11 -8.38 -5.91
C TYR A 109 -11.17 -9.17 -6.85
N ARG A 110 -11.67 -10.18 -7.56
CA ARG A 110 -10.94 -10.95 -8.57
C ARG A 110 -11.41 -10.59 -9.97
N VAL A 111 -10.47 -10.27 -10.84
CA VAL A 111 -10.73 -9.91 -12.23
C VAL A 111 -9.94 -10.86 -13.12
N ASN A 112 -10.67 -11.69 -13.86
CA ASN A 112 -10.08 -12.62 -14.81
C ASN A 112 -10.09 -11.98 -16.20
N THR A 113 -8.97 -12.08 -16.90
CA THR A 113 -8.84 -11.65 -18.28
C THR A 113 -8.02 -12.65 -19.06
N THR A 114 -8.29 -12.78 -20.35
CA THR A 114 -7.49 -13.58 -21.26
C THR A 114 -6.72 -12.64 -22.16
N VAL A 115 -5.40 -12.78 -22.11
CA VAL A 115 -4.46 -12.02 -22.95
C VAL A 115 -4.20 -12.84 -24.20
N ILE A 116 -4.52 -12.26 -25.35
CA ILE A 116 -4.19 -12.80 -26.67
C ILE A 116 -2.81 -12.27 -27.06
N VAL A 117 -1.91 -13.20 -27.36
CA VAL A 117 -0.56 -12.93 -27.86
C VAL A 117 -0.45 -13.42 -29.30
N ASP A 118 -0.13 -12.51 -30.22
CA ASP A 118 0.26 -12.85 -31.58
C ASP A 118 1.79 -12.81 -31.70
N THR A 119 2.36 -13.82 -32.34
CA THR A 119 3.79 -13.91 -32.63
C THR A 119 4.04 -14.03 -34.13
N ASP A 120 5.31 -13.93 -34.52
CA ASP A 120 5.83 -14.16 -35.86
C ASP A 120 5.51 -15.56 -36.41
N ARG A 121 5.34 -16.56 -35.54
CA ARG A 121 5.12 -17.97 -35.92
C ARG A 121 3.76 -18.53 -35.54
N ALA A 122 3.08 -17.96 -34.55
CA ALA A 122 1.81 -18.42 -34.04
C ALA A 122 0.94 -17.22 -33.64
N LYS A 123 -0.30 -17.20 -34.12
CA LYS A 123 -1.28 -16.16 -33.80
C LYS A 123 -2.29 -16.71 -32.79
N ASN A 124 -2.99 -15.82 -32.09
CA ASN A 124 -4.07 -16.16 -31.18
C ASN A 124 -3.64 -17.10 -30.03
N ILE A 125 -2.46 -16.91 -29.46
CA ILE A 125 -2.08 -17.64 -28.24
C ILE A 125 -2.85 -17.02 -27.07
N GLU A 126 -3.77 -17.78 -26.50
CA GLU A 126 -4.56 -17.35 -25.35
C GLU A 126 -3.84 -17.68 -24.03
N ILE A 127 -3.66 -16.67 -23.19
CA ILE A 127 -3.07 -16.80 -21.85
C ILE A 127 -4.08 -16.29 -20.84
N GLU A 128 -4.49 -17.16 -19.91
CA GLU A 128 -5.33 -16.75 -18.78
C GLU A 128 -4.51 -15.92 -17.80
N SER A 129 -5.04 -14.75 -17.42
CA SER A 129 -4.45 -13.83 -16.46
C SER A 129 -5.49 -13.46 -15.42
N THR A 130 -5.09 -13.48 -14.15
CA THR A 130 -5.95 -13.14 -13.03
C THR A 130 -5.33 -11.99 -12.25
N ALA A 131 -6.16 -11.02 -11.88
CA ALA A 131 -5.79 -9.93 -11.00
C ALA A 131 -6.63 -10.01 -9.73
N GLU A 132 -5.98 -9.94 -8.57
CA GLU A 132 -6.63 -9.99 -7.26
C GLU A 132 -6.34 -8.69 -6.51
N MET A 133 -7.41 -8.03 -6.07
CA MET A 133 -7.34 -6.84 -5.22
C MET A 133 -7.23 -7.26 -3.75
N ILE A 134 -6.25 -6.70 -3.06
CA ILE A 134 -5.95 -7.01 -1.65
C ILE A 134 -6.04 -5.75 -0.78
N TRP A 135 -6.27 -5.95 0.53
CA TRP A 135 -6.15 -4.87 1.49
C TRP A 135 -4.69 -4.40 1.57
N PRO A 136 -4.40 -3.09 1.43
CA PRO A 136 -3.04 -2.59 1.29
C PRO A 136 -2.27 -2.78 2.60
N ARG A 137 -0.99 -3.13 2.47
CA ARG A 137 -0.06 -3.27 3.59
C ARG A 137 1.24 -2.57 3.25
N LEU A 138 1.64 -1.65 4.11
CA LEU A 138 2.88 -0.86 3.93
C LEU A 138 4.08 -1.53 4.60
N LEU A 139 3.84 -2.30 5.66
CA LEU A 139 4.88 -2.97 6.43
C LEU A 139 5.04 -4.43 5.99
N THR A 140 6.29 -4.86 5.82
CA THR A 140 6.64 -6.26 5.55
C THR A 140 6.54 -7.14 6.79
N ARG A 141 6.68 -6.55 7.99
CA ARG A 141 6.62 -7.26 9.29
C ARG A 141 5.47 -6.69 10.12
N ASN A 142 4.72 -7.56 10.78
CA ASN A 142 3.56 -7.17 11.60
C ASN A 142 3.92 -6.91 13.06
N SER A 143 4.92 -7.62 13.56
CA SER A 143 5.45 -7.45 14.90
C SER A 143 6.97 -7.35 14.83
N VAL A 144 7.53 -6.58 15.75
CA VAL A 144 8.96 -6.46 15.95
C VAL A 144 9.25 -6.83 17.39
N HIS A 145 10.18 -7.77 17.57
CA HIS A 145 10.68 -8.14 18.88
C HIS A 145 12.02 -7.44 19.09
N PHE A 146 12.07 -6.57 20.09
CA PHE A 146 13.31 -5.94 20.52
C PHE A 146 14.12 -6.93 21.36
N PRO A 147 15.44 -7.07 21.10
CA PRO A 147 16.29 -7.85 21.97
C PRO A 147 16.46 -7.15 23.33
N LEU A 148 16.86 -7.92 24.34
CA LEU A 148 17.13 -7.36 25.68
C LEU A 148 18.18 -6.26 25.58
N THR A 149 17.80 -5.06 26.03
CA THR A 149 18.66 -3.87 26.01
C THR A 149 19.25 -3.68 27.41
N ALA A 150 20.58 -3.55 27.50
CA ALA A 150 21.23 -3.23 28.77
C ALA A 150 20.86 -1.81 29.22
N LEU A 151 20.76 -1.60 30.53
CA LEU A 151 20.40 -0.30 31.10
C LEU A 151 21.39 0.79 30.66
N GLY A 152 20.87 1.88 30.08
CA GLY A 152 21.67 2.96 29.51
C GLY A 152 22.15 2.74 28.06
N ASN A 153 21.85 1.59 27.44
CA ASN A 153 22.06 1.35 26.02
C ASN A 153 20.74 1.45 25.23
N PHE A 154 20.83 1.46 23.91
CA PHE A 154 19.68 1.46 23.00
C PHE A 154 19.81 0.35 21.96
N THR A 155 18.68 -0.24 21.57
CA THR A 155 18.60 -1.15 20.44
C THR A 155 17.90 -0.49 19.28
N ILE A 156 18.51 -0.53 18.10
CA ILE A 156 17.93 0.00 16.87
C ILE A 156 17.38 -1.16 16.05
N VAL A 157 16.12 -1.04 15.62
CA VAL A 157 15.52 -1.96 14.65
C VAL A 157 15.08 -1.17 13.43
N ASN A 158 15.47 -1.67 12.26
CA ASN A 158 15.09 -1.06 10.99
C ASN A 158 13.72 -1.58 10.54
N LEU A 159 12.82 -0.65 10.28
CA LEU A 159 11.52 -0.89 9.68
C LEU A 159 11.56 -0.40 8.24
N THR A 160 11.14 -1.24 7.29
CA THR A 160 11.05 -0.86 5.88
C THR A 160 9.59 -0.75 5.48
N LEU A 161 9.20 0.43 5.02
CA LEU A 161 7.91 0.70 4.43
C LEU A 161 8.02 0.56 2.91
N ALA A 162 7.16 -0.27 2.31
CA ALA A 162 7.06 -0.41 0.88
C ALA A 162 5.69 0.10 0.44
N ASN A 163 5.68 1.04 -0.51
CA ASN A 163 4.44 1.48 -1.13
C ASN A 163 4.00 0.45 -2.20
N PRO A 164 2.88 -0.27 -2.00
CA PRO A 164 2.41 -1.24 -2.99
C PRO A 164 1.66 -0.58 -4.16
N THR A 165 1.44 0.73 -4.13
CA THR A 165 0.63 1.46 -5.14
C THR A 165 1.51 2.19 -6.16
N SER A 166 0.88 2.59 -7.26
CA SER A 166 1.50 3.46 -8.29
C SER A 166 1.46 4.95 -7.96
N ALA A 167 0.70 5.34 -6.92
CA ALA A 167 0.53 6.72 -6.50
C ALA A 167 1.42 7.03 -5.29
N PRO A 168 1.89 8.28 -5.12
CA PRO A 168 2.57 8.68 -3.88
C PRO A 168 1.62 8.53 -2.69
N ILE A 169 2.13 8.03 -1.58
CA ILE A 169 1.38 7.87 -0.32
C ILE A 169 1.99 8.73 0.78
N VAL A 170 1.13 9.23 1.65
CA VAL A 170 1.52 9.91 2.88
C VAL A 170 1.39 8.93 4.03
N VAL A 171 2.44 8.82 4.84
CA VAL A 171 2.47 7.93 6.00
C VAL A 171 2.80 8.77 7.22
N GLN A 172 1.91 8.75 8.21
CA GLN A 172 2.15 9.34 9.52
C GLN A 172 2.45 8.20 10.50
N VAL A 173 3.58 8.29 11.20
CA VAL A 173 3.96 7.30 12.22
C VAL A 173 3.93 8.00 13.57
N ILE A 174 3.01 7.59 14.43
CA ILE A 174 2.76 8.25 15.72
C ILE A 174 2.93 7.20 16.83
N PRO A 175 3.83 7.43 17.79
CA PRO A 175 3.87 6.64 19.03
C PRO A 175 2.57 6.80 19.82
N LEU A 176 2.03 5.71 20.36
CA LEU A 176 0.75 5.74 21.10
C LEU A 176 0.75 6.72 22.29
N VAL A 177 1.90 6.95 22.92
CA VAL A 177 2.04 7.88 24.06
C VAL A 177 1.69 9.33 23.74
N ILE A 178 1.79 9.74 22.47
CA ILE A 178 1.39 11.08 22.01
C ILE A 178 0.11 11.07 21.19
N TYR A 179 -0.53 9.91 21.05
CA TYR A 179 -1.76 9.75 20.29
C TYR A 179 -2.96 10.17 21.17
N PRO A 180 -3.81 11.13 20.74
CA PRO A 180 -5.01 11.52 21.48
C PRO A 180 -5.99 10.35 21.64
N ASP A 181 -6.31 9.99 22.88
CA ASP A 181 -7.18 8.86 23.22
C ASP A 181 -6.67 7.52 22.62
N ALA A 182 -5.43 7.18 23.00
CA ALA A 182 -4.77 5.95 22.54
C ALA A 182 -5.49 4.67 23.00
N GLU A 183 -6.13 4.68 24.17
CA GLU A 183 -6.91 3.54 24.68
C GLU A 183 -8.06 3.17 23.73
N ALA A 184 -8.85 4.16 23.30
CA ALA A 184 -9.95 3.93 22.38
C ALA A 184 -9.49 3.34 21.04
N VAL A 185 -8.33 3.78 20.53
CA VAL A 185 -7.75 3.25 19.29
C VAL A 185 -7.22 1.84 19.43
N VAL A 186 -6.50 1.55 20.52
CA VAL A 186 -6.01 0.19 20.76
C VAL A 186 -7.17 -0.78 20.90
N GLU A 187 -8.22 -0.40 21.63
CA GLU A 187 -9.40 -1.24 21.79
C GLU A 187 -10.12 -1.44 20.44
N PHE A 188 -10.26 -0.37 19.65
CA PHE A 188 -10.87 -0.47 18.32
C PHE A 188 -10.09 -1.38 17.36
N PHE A 189 -8.76 -1.28 17.33
CA PHE A 189 -7.93 -2.04 16.40
C PHE A 189 -7.60 -3.44 16.89
N ARG A 190 -7.79 -3.78 18.17
CA ARG A 190 -7.43 -5.09 18.75
C ARG A 190 -7.93 -6.28 17.91
N GLU A 191 -9.16 -6.23 17.43
CA GLU A 191 -9.78 -7.29 16.61
C GLU A 191 -9.32 -7.28 15.14
N HIS A 192 -8.75 -6.17 14.68
CA HIS A 192 -8.35 -5.94 13.30
C HIS A 192 -6.86 -6.19 13.05
N LEU A 193 -6.07 -6.38 14.11
CA LEU A 193 -4.66 -6.68 14.03
C LEU A 193 -4.42 -8.11 13.53
N ILE A 194 -3.44 -8.27 12.63
CA ILE A 194 -3.06 -9.60 12.12
C ILE A 194 -2.46 -10.47 13.23
N THR A 195 -1.74 -9.84 14.15
CA THR A 195 -1.18 -10.49 15.32
C THR A 195 -1.92 -9.96 16.55
N PRO A 196 -2.59 -10.81 17.32
CA PRO A 196 -3.37 -10.37 18.47
C PRO A 196 -2.46 -9.77 19.55
N LEU A 197 -2.95 -8.72 20.21
CA LEU A 197 -2.29 -8.14 21.38
C LEU A 197 -2.49 -9.08 22.57
N THR A 198 -1.45 -9.85 22.90
CA THR A 198 -1.47 -10.84 24.00
C THR A 198 -1.20 -10.24 25.38
N SER A 199 -0.67 -9.03 25.42
CA SER A 199 -0.28 -8.31 26.64
C SER A 199 -0.92 -6.92 26.67
N GLU A 200 -0.93 -6.32 27.85
CA GLU A 200 -1.30 -4.93 28.03
C GLU A 200 -0.31 -4.03 27.27
N VAL A 201 -0.83 -2.98 26.64
CA VAL A 201 -0.03 -2.05 25.85
C VAL A 201 0.37 -0.90 26.75
N GLU A 202 1.66 -0.78 27.02
CA GLU A 202 2.20 0.34 27.79
C GLU A 202 2.07 1.64 26.99
N MET A 203 1.35 2.61 27.55
CA MET A 203 1.09 3.91 26.91
C MET A 203 1.55 5.10 27.75
N ASN A 204 2.09 4.89 28.95
CA ASN A 204 2.43 5.99 29.86
C ASN A 204 3.90 6.43 29.79
N GLU A 205 4.77 5.63 29.16
CA GLU A 205 6.19 5.90 29.07
C GLU A 205 6.59 6.59 27.74
N THR A 206 6.87 7.90 27.81
CA THR A 206 7.20 8.74 26.64
C THR A 206 8.55 8.43 25.98
N LEU A 207 9.44 7.69 26.66
CA LEU A 207 10.81 7.46 26.21
C LEU A 207 11.10 6.01 25.81
N MET A 208 10.09 5.13 25.83
CA MET A 208 10.30 3.70 25.55
C MET A 208 10.66 3.46 24.07
N PHE A 209 10.05 4.23 23.16
CA PHE A 209 10.36 4.19 21.74
C PHE A 209 10.56 5.59 21.17
N SER A 210 11.61 5.75 20.35
CA SER A 210 11.85 6.96 19.58
C SER A 210 12.07 6.62 18.11
N LEU A 211 11.45 7.40 17.23
CA LEU A 211 11.66 7.31 15.79
C LEU A 211 12.92 8.13 15.46
N ARG A 212 14.00 7.43 15.10
CA ARG A 212 15.24 8.04 14.62
C ARG A 212 15.10 8.42 13.14
N ASP A 213 15.93 9.35 12.68
CA ASP A 213 15.87 9.90 11.32
C ASP A 213 14.60 10.73 11.06
N THR A 214 14.11 11.39 12.12
CA THR A 214 13.00 12.34 12.10
C THR A 214 13.53 13.76 12.35
N GLU A 215 12.75 14.78 12.01
CA GLU A 215 13.12 16.19 12.24
C GLU A 215 13.39 16.50 13.73
N LEU A 216 12.78 15.75 14.65
CA LEU A 216 12.99 15.88 16.09
C LEU A 216 14.21 15.11 16.61
N PHE A 217 14.60 14.01 15.96
CA PHE A 217 15.62 13.10 16.51
C PHE A 217 16.64 12.66 15.46
N THR A 218 17.84 13.25 15.54
CA THR A 218 19.03 12.83 14.76
C THR A 218 18.71 12.69 13.27
N LEU A 219 18.34 13.82 12.66
CA LEU A 219 18.12 13.90 11.23
C LEU A 219 19.43 13.61 10.50
N LYS A 220 19.45 12.59 9.63
CA LYS A 220 20.61 12.41 8.76
C LYS A 220 20.71 13.58 7.78
N PRO A 221 21.91 14.03 7.40
CA PRO A 221 22.08 15.15 6.47
C PRO A 221 21.39 14.95 5.12
N ASP A 222 21.21 13.70 4.71
CA ASP A 222 20.58 13.26 3.47
C ASP A 222 19.11 12.82 3.64
N SER A 223 18.52 13.04 4.81
CA SER A 223 17.15 12.61 5.10
C SER A 223 16.13 13.38 4.23
N PRO A 224 15.27 12.69 3.46
CA PRO A 224 14.27 13.34 2.62
C PRO A 224 13.05 13.84 3.39
N VAL A 225 12.92 13.47 4.67
CA VAL A 225 11.73 13.71 5.51
C VAL A 225 11.29 15.19 5.54
N PRO A 226 12.19 16.17 5.76
CA PRO A 226 11.77 17.57 5.83
C PRO A 226 11.19 18.09 4.52
N ARG A 227 11.83 17.73 3.40
CA ARG A 227 11.36 18.12 2.07
C ARG A 227 9.99 17.50 1.76
N LEU A 228 9.81 16.22 2.10
CA LEU A 228 8.52 15.54 1.90
C LEU A 228 7.41 16.15 2.76
N ARG A 229 7.71 16.61 3.98
CA ARG A 229 6.75 17.33 4.82
C ARG A 229 6.36 18.67 4.18
N GLU A 230 7.33 19.45 3.72
CA GLU A 230 7.06 20.74 3.06
C GLU A 230 6.21 20.56 1.78
N GLU A 231 6.50 19.54 0.97
CA GLU A 231 5.69 19.17 -0.19
C GLU A 231 4.25 18.79 0.21
N LEU A 232 4.08 18.06 1.32
CA LEU A 232 2.77 17.73 1.87
C LEU A 232 2.02 18.96 2.36
N GLU A 233 2.65 19.81 3.17
CA GLU A 233 2.07 21.04 3.72
C GLU A 233 1.62 21.99 2.61
N ALA A 234 2.41 22.10 1.53
CA ALA A 234 2.04 22.84 0.34
C ALA A 234 0.80 22.27 -0.34
N ALA A 235 0.63 20.94 -0.35
CA ALA A 235 -0.54 20.28 -0.94
C ALA A 235 -1.81 20.39 -0.10
N ILE A 236 -1.71 20.36 1.23
CA ILE A 236 -2.86 20.40 2.15
C ILE A 236 -3.17 21.81 2.69
N SER A 237 -2.30 22.79 2.44
CA SER A 237 -2.41 24.16 2.97
C SER A 237 -2.54 24.24 4.49
N GLN A 238 -1.91 23.31 5.20
CA GLN A 238 -1.96 23.18 6.66
C GLN A 238 -0.61 22.68 7.18
N THR A 239 -0.22 23.13 8.38
CA THR A 239 1.01 22.71 9.04
C THR A 239 0.83 21.36 9.72
N VAL A 240 1.78 20.45 9.54
CA VAL A 240 1.79 19.14 10.20
C VAL A 240 2.72 19.20 11.41
N PRO A 241 2.35 18.62 12.57
CA PRO A 241 3.24 18.50 13.72
C PRO A 241 4.55 17.83 13.33
N ARG A 242 5.67 18.35 13.87
CA ARG A 242 7.01 17.81 13.67
C ARG A 242 7.30 16.69 14.64
#